data_AF-T1B3U9-F1
#
_entry.id   AF-T1B3U9-F1
#
_cell.length_a   1.000
_cell.length_b   1.000
_cell.length_c   1.000
_cell.angle_alpha   90.00
_cell.angle_beta   90.00
_cell.angle_gamma   90.00
#
_symmetry.space_group_name_H-M   'P 1'
#
loop_
_entity.id
_entity.type
_entity.pdbx_description
1 polymer ?
#
loop_
_entity_poly.entity_id
_entity_poly.type
_entity_poly.pdbx_seq_one_letter_code
_entity_poly.pdbx_strand_id
1 'polypeptide(L)'
;FNLGLLSLEFRGLAERLFWATCAKIRDCCRRLEREPEELEGLESILSDTYFCNVSVFQSLPDSWAIDQLFPIMPIHRLDERPSRTGVLADITCDSDGKIDHFVSLRDVKHTLELHELRPAEKYYLAAFLVGAYQETLGDLHNLFGDTHVVHVRRHDEGGWWIE
;
A
#
# COMPACT_ATOMS: atom_id res chain seq x y z
N PHE A 1 11.16 -8.27 28.64
CA PHE A 1 9.86 -7.66 28.95
C PHE A 1 8.85 -8.71 29.42
N ASN A 2 8.52 -9.74 28.60
CA ASN A 2 7.56 -10.78 28.96
C ASN A 2 7.90 -11.57 30.25
N LEU A 3 9.18 -11.70 30.58
CA LEU A 3 9.66 -12.33 31.82
C LEU A 3 9.75 -11.34 33.01
N GLY A 4 9.26 -10.10 32.89
CA GLY A 4 9.34 -9.06 33.91
C GLY A 4 10.73 -8.41 34.10
N LEU A 5 11.74 -8.83 33.33
CA LEU A 5 13.14 -8.37 33.48
C LEU A 5 13.47 -6.99 32.88
N LEU A 6 12.55 -6.40 32.12
CA LEU A 6 12.73 -5.13 31.42
C LEU A 6 11.45 -4.30 31.56
N SER A 7 11.60 -3.02 31.88
CA SER A 7 10.48 -2.08 31.93
C SER A 7 9.96 -1.73 30.53
N LEU A 8 8.79 -1.07 30.47
CA LEU A 8 8.20 -0.61 29.21
C LEU A 8 9.07 0.46 28.54
N GLU A 9 9.68 1.34 29.33
CA GLU A 9 10.59 2.38 28.84
C GLU A 9 11.83 1.77 28.17
N PHE A 10 12.43 0.75 28.80
CA PHE A 10 13.57 0.05 28.21
C PHE A 10 13.19 -0.73 26.96
N ARG A 11 12.00 -1.35 26.94
CA ARG A 11 11.46 -1.98 25.72
C ARG A 11 11.31 -0.96 24.59
N GLY A 12 10.68 0.19 24.87
CA GLY A 12 10.50 1.24 23.87
C GLY A 12 11.83 1.83 23.37
N LEU A 13 12.83 1.98 24.24
CA LEU A 13 14.17 2.39 23.82
C LEU A 13 14.83 1.34 22.90
N ALA A 14 14.73 0.06 23.27
CA ALA A 14 15.29 -1.02 22.45
C ALA A 14 14.64 -1.09 21.06
N GLU A 15 13.31 -0.98 20.98
CA GLU A 15 12.58 -0.95 19.70
C GLU A 15 13.00 0.27 18.85
N ARG A 16 13.11 1.46 19.45
CA ARG A 16 13.59 2.66 18.72
C ARG A 16 15.02 2.51 18.19
N LEU A 17 15.93 1.95 18.99
CA LEU A 17 17.31 1.72 18.59
C LEU A 17 17.40 0.69 17.46
N PHE A 18 16.61 -0.39 17.55
CA PHE A 18 16.52 -1.42 16.51
C PHE A 18 16.12 -0.79 15.17
N TRP A 19 14.99 -0.08 15.12
CA TRP A 19 14.49 0.53 13.88
C TRP A 19 15.42 1.60 13.32
N ALA A 20 16.01 2.45 14.18
CA ALA A 20 16.98 3.45 13.75
C ALA A 20 18.24 2.80 13.14
N THR A 21 18.67 1.67 13.69
CA THR A 21 19.82 0.91 13.17
C THR A 21 19.48 0.29 11.81
N CYS A 22 18.31 -0.36 11.69
CA CYS A 22 17.82 -0.89 10.42
C CYS A 22 17.74 0.18 9.33
N ALA A 23 17.19 1.36 9.63
CA ALA A 23 17.11 2.47 8.68
C ALA A 23 18.51 2.92 8.20
N LYS A 24 19.46 3.02 9.12
CA LYS A 24 20.85 3.37 8.77
C LYS A 24 21.53 2.29 7.92
N ILE A 25 21.28 1.01 8.21
CA ILE A 25 21.79 -0.11 7.40
C ILE A 25 21.22 -0.04 5.99
N ARG A 26 19.90 0.15 5.83
CA ARG A 26 19.23 0.32 4.53
C ARG A 26 19.88 1.43 3.70
N ASP A 27 20.12 2.59 4.32
CA ASP A 27 20.72 3.73 3.62
C ASP A 27 22.16 3.45 3.18
N CYS A 28 22.90 2.62 3.92
CA CYS A 28 24.20 2.10 3.49
C CYS A 28 24.07 1.10 2.34
N CYS A 29 23.12 0.16 2.40
CA CYS A 29 22.88 -0.83 1.35
C CYS A 29 22.57 -0.20 -0.01
N ARG A 30 21.78 0.88 -0.03
CA ARG A 30 21.45 1.64 -1.24
C ARG A 30 22.67 2.23 -1.98
N ARG A 31 23.82 2.31 -1.30
CA ARG A 31 25.08 2.82 -1.87
C ARG A 31 25.98 1.71 -2.41
N LEU A 32 25.64 0.45 -2.15
CA LEU A 32 26.36 -0.71 -2.65
C LEU A 32 25.86 -1.04 -4.07
N GLU A 33 26.74 -1.59 -4.90
CA GLU A 33 26.36 -2.06 -6.23
C GLU A 33 25.44 -3.28 -6.18
N ARG A 34 25.54 -4.07 -5.10
CA ARG A 34 24.74 -5.26 -4.85
C ARG A 34 24.36 -5.32 -3.37
N GLU A 35 23.08 -5.59 -3.11
CA GLU A 35 22.58 -5.83 -1.77
C GLU A 35 23.06 -7.20 -1.24
N PRO A 36 23.55 -7.27 0.01
CA PRO A 36 23.84 -8.55 0.66
C PRO A 36 22.56 -9.37 0.86
N GLU A 37 22.64 -10.68 0.62
CA GLU A 37 21.51 -11.61 0.75
C GLU A 37 20.92 -11.61 2.18
N GLU A 38 21.74 -11.41 3.20
CA GLU A 38 21.31 -11.34 4.60
C GLU A 38 20.44 -10.11 4.91
N LEU A 39 20.46 -9.11 4.03
CA LEU A 39 19.69 -7.87 4.15
C LEU A 39 18.56 -7.81 3.13
N GLU A 40 18.38 -8.86 2.33
CA GLU A 40 17.25 -9.01 1.42
C GLU A 40 15.94 -8.94 2.23
N GLY A 41 15.05 -8.04 1.83
CA GLY A 41 13.79 -7.78 2.54
C GLY A 41 13.85 -6.69 3.61
N LEU A 42 15.02 -6.12 3.93
CA LEU A 42 15.13 -4.98 4.85
C LEU A 42 14.28 -3.78 4.39
N GLU A 43 14.21 -3.52 3.09
CA GLU A 43 13.33 -2.47 2.54
C GLU A 43 11.85 -2.75 2.77
N SER A 44 11.42 -4.01 2.69
CA SER A 44 10.04 -4.42 2.93
C SER A 44 9.65 -4.24 4.40
N ILE A 45 10.53 -4.63 5.32
CA ILE A 45 10.31 -4.47 6.76
C ILE A 45 10.26 -2.98 7.15
N LEU A 46 11.03 -2.13 6.47
CA LEU A 46 11.07 -0.67 6.67
C LEU A 46 10.07 0.09 5.80
N SER A 47 9.20 -0.61 5.09
CA SER A 47 8.21 0.01 4.21
C SER A 47 7.17 0.78 5.02
N ASP A 48 6.68 1.87 4.43
CA ASP A 48 5.61 2.65 5.05
C ASP A 48 4.26 1.96 4.86
N THR A 49 3.32 2.22 5.76
CA THR A 49 1.91 1.85 5.56
C THR A 49 1.11 3.07 5.14
N TYR A 50 0.49 3.02 3.96
CA TYR A 50 -0.41 4.05 3.46
C TYR A 50 -1.85 3.62 3.68
N PHE A 51 -2.54 4.32 4.58
CA PHE A 51 -3.95 4.09 4.86
C PHE A 51 -4.83 4.72 3.78
N CYS A 52 -5.61 3.88 3.11
CA CYS A 52 -6.46 4.23 1.98
C CYS A 52 -7.92 4.24 2.45
N ASN A 53 -8.67 5.28 2.09
CA ASN A 53 -10.10 5.37 2.38
C ASN A 53 -10.92 4.45 1.47
N VAL A 54 -10.82 3.14 1.72
CA VAL A 54 -11.46 2.04 0.99
C VAL A 54 -11.73 0.89 1.98
N SER A 55 -12.47 -0.12 1.56
CA SER A 55 -12.50 -1.44 2.17
C SER A 55 -12.06 -2.45 1.12
N VAL A 56 -10.99 -3.20 1.38
CA VAL A 56 -10.49 -4.24 0.47
C VAL A 56 -11.55 -5.33 0.29
N PHE A 57 -12.22 -5.72 1.37
CA PHE A 57 -13.30 -6.71 1.35
C PHE A 57 -14.49 -6.30 0.47
N GLN A 58 -14.77 -4.99 0.38
CA GLN A 58 -15.87 -4.47 -0.43
C GLN A 58 -15.46 -4.24 -1.88
N SER A 59 -14.28 -3.66 -2.13
CA SER A 59 -13.90 -3.14 -3.46
C SER A 59 -12.91 -4.04 -4.22
N LEU A 60 -12.18 -4.90 -3.52
CA LEU A 60 -11.13 -5.77 -4.06
C LEU A 60 -11.15 -7.16 -3.39
N PRO A 61 -12.32 -7.84 -3.31
CA PRO A 61 -12.46 -9.10 -2.56
C PRO A 61 -11.50 -10.20 -3.06
N ASP A 62 -11.22 -10.27 -4.36
CA ASP A 62 -10.30 -11.29 -4.90
C ASP A 62 -8.84 -11.06 -4.49
N SER A 63 -8.46 -9.80 -4.18
CA SER A 63 -7.13 -9.50 -3.66
C SER A 63 -6.92 -10.14 -2.28
N TRP A 64 -7.99 -10.24 -1.49
CA TRP A 64 -7.96 -10.88 -0.17
C TRP A 64 -8.17 -12.39 -0.27
N ALA A 65 -9.12 -12.84 -1.10
CA ALA A 65 -9.55 -14.24 -1.12
C ALA A 65 -8.57 -15.18 -1.86
N ILE A 66 -7.92 -14.70 -2.92
CA ILE A 66 -7.13 -15.55 -3.83
C ILE A 66 -5.82 -14.89 -4.31
N ASP A 67 -5.34 -13.86 -3.60
CA ASP A 67 -4.12 -13.11 -3.94
C ASP A 67 -4.12 -12.53 -5.37
N GLN A 68 -5.31 -12.17 -5.88
CA GLN A 68 -5.43 -11.58 -7.22
C GLN A 68 -4.70 -10.25 -7.28
N LEU A 69 -3.81 -10.10 -8.26
CA LEU A 69 -3.04 -8.88 -8.45
C LEU A 69 -3.81 -7.85 -9.27
N PHE A 70 -3.99 -6.66 -8.70
CA PHE A 70 -4.52 -5.50 -9.40
C PHE A 70 -3.39 -4.49 -9.64
N PRO A 71 -3.26 -3.93 -10.86
CA PRO A 71 -2.38 -2.78 -11.06
C PRO A 71 -2.89 -1.61 -10.22
N ILE A 72 -2.05 -1.10 -9.32
CA ILE A 72 -2.37 0.04 -8.46
C ILE A 72 -1.28 1.09 -8.62
N MET A 73 -1.67 2.35 -8.84
CA MET A 73 -0.71 3.45 -8.94
C MET A 73 -1.33 4.80 -8.54
N PRO A 74 -0.51 5.81 -8.21
CA PRO A 74 -0.96 7.19 -8.10
C PRO A 74 -1.55 7.66 -9.44
N ILE A 75 -2.60 8.49 -9.38
CA ILE A 75 -3.23 9.08 -10.58
C ILE A 75 -2.87 10.56 -10.78
N HIS A 76 -1.91 11.06 -10.01
CA HIS A 76 -1.38 12.41 -10.10
C HIS A 76 0.09 12.41 -9.67
N ARG A 77 0.78 13.55 -9.88
CA ARG A 77 2.22 13.72 -9.65
C ARG A 77 3.06 12.69 -10.42
N LEU A 78 2.59 12.26 -11.61
CA LEU A 78 3.25 11.25 -12.44
C LEU A 78 4.55 11.74 -13.09
N ASP A 79 4.77 13.06 -13.07
CA ASP A 79 6.00 13.74 -13.46
C ASP A 79 7.03 13.82 -12.32
N GLU A 80 6.62 13.54 -11.08
CA GLU A 80 7.51 13.45 -9.93
C GLU A 80 8.01 12.01 -9.75
N ARG A 81 9.26 11.86 -9.31
CA ARG A 81 9.79 10.53 -8.97
C ARG A 81 9.29 10.12 -7.57
N PRO A 82 8.67 8.93 -7.40
CA PRO A 82 8.35 8.40 -6.09
C PRO A 82 9.57 8.32 -5.17
N SER A 83 9.39 8.69 -3.90
CA SER A 83 10.47 8.76 -2.90
C SER A 83 10.29 7.79 -1.74
N ARG A 84 9.14 7.13 -1.66
CA ARG A 84 8.75 6.21 -0.59
C ARG A 84 8.41 4.84 -1.17
N THR A 85 8.59 3.81 -0.37
CA THR A 85 8.13 2.45 -0.67
C THR A 85 7.19 2.04 0.45
N GLY A 86 6.03 1.49 0.09
CA GLY A 86 5.02 1.19 1.08
C GLY A 86 4.05 0.10 0.67
N VAL A 87 3.34 -0.41 1.66
CA VAL A 87 2.15 -1.25 1.49
C VAL A 87 0.91 -0.39 1.66
N LEU A 88 -0.21 -0.83 1.10
CA LEU A 88 -1.49 -0.16 1.25
C LEU A 88 -2.28 -0.89 2.33
N ALA A 89 -2.80 -0.17 3.30
CA ALA A 89 -3.80 -0.68 4.24
C ALA A 89 -5.11 0.05 3.98
N ASP A 90 -6.22 -0.63 4.18
CA ASP A 90 -7.53 -0.02 4.18
C ASP A 90 -7.84 0.58 5.57
N ILE A 91 -9.04 1.12 5.75
CA ILE A 91 -9.47 1.72 7.03
C ILE A 91 -10.34 0.78 7.87
N THR A 92 -10.39 -0.50 7.51
CA THR A 92 -11.04 -1.51 8.33
C THR A 92 -10.22 -1.80 9.60
N CYS A 93 -10.84 -2.48 10.55
CA CYS A 93 -10.19 -2.87 11.80
C CYS A 93 -9.46 -4.21 11.67
N ASP A 94 -9.52 -4.83 10.49
CA ASP A 94 -8.97 -6.14 10.22
C ASP A 94 -7.55 -6.01 9.65
N SER A 95 -6.64 -6.83 10.16
CA SER A 95 -5.26 -6.87 9.65
C SER A 95 -5.15 -7.38 8.22
N ASP A 96 -6.16 -8.12 7.75
CA ASP A 96 -6.24 -8.63 6.38
C ASP A 96 -6.67 -7.56 5.37
N GLY A 97 -7.12 -6.38 5.84
CA GLY A 97 -7.39 -5.20 5.02
C GLY A 97 -6.13 -4.54 4.48
N LYS A 98 -5.23 -5.30 3.86
CA LYS A 98 -3.92 -4.86 3.39
C LYS A 98 -3.62 -5.41 2.00
N ILE A 99 -3.01 -4.57 1.17
CA ILE A 99 -2.44 -4.94 -0.13
C ILE A 99 -0.93 -4.78 -0.05
N ASP A 100 -0.24 -5.91 -0.10
CA ASP A 100 1.22 -6.02 -0.04
C ASP A 100 1.79 -6.88 -1.18
N HIS A 101 1.00 -7.13 -2.23
CA HIS A 101 1.40 -7.81 -3.45
C HIS A 101 1.02 -6.95 -4.66
N PHE A 102 2.01 -6.57 -5.46
CA PHE A 102 1.86 -5.62 -6.55
C PHE A 102 2.45 -6.17 -7.86
N VAL A 103 1.86 -5.75 -8.98
CA VAL A 103 2.27 -6.15 -10.32
C VAL A 103 3.69 -5.67 -10.65
N SER A 104 4.50 -6.53 -11.26
CA SER A 104 5.82 -6.16 -11.78
C SER A 104 6.22 -7.00 -13.00
N LEU A 105 7.27 -6.59 -13.72
CA LEU A 105 7.67 -7.14 -15.02
C LEU A 105 8.20 -8.56 -14.98
N ARG A 106 8.71 -9.02 -13.84
CA ARG A 106 9.37 -10.34 -13.70
C ARG A 106 8.76 -11.17 -12.60
N ASP A 107 8.52 -10.54 -11.46
CA ASP A 107 8.01 -11.18 -10.25
C ASP A 107 7.08 -10.22 -9.50
N VAL A 108 6.34 -10.74 -8.53
CA VAL A 108 5.46 -9.96 -7.66
C VAL A 108 6.30 -9.07 -6.75
N LYS A 109 5.95 -7.79 -6.69
CA LYS A 109 6.56 -6.85 -5.73
C LYS A 109 5.80 -6.89 -4.42
N HIS A 110 6.52 -6.78 -3.30
CA HIS A 110 5.90 -6.71 -1.98
C HIS A 110 5.67 -5.28 -1.46
N THR A 111 6.08 -4.28 -2.23
CA THR A 111 5.87 -2.86 -1.92
C THR A 111 5.58 -2.09 -3.20
N LEU A 112 4.93 -0.94 -3.05
CA LEU A 112 4.61 -0.01 -4.12
C LEU A 112 5.44 1.26 -3.95
N GLU A 113 6.01 1.75 -5.06
CA GLU A 113 6.66 3.05 -5.09
C GLU A 113 5.63 4.19 -5.03
N LEU A 114 5.73 5.02 -3.99
CA LEU A 114 4.78 6.08 -3.66
C LEU A 114 5.49 7.42 -3.44
N HIS A 115 4.72 8.50 -3.56
CA HIS A 115 5.17 9.83 -3.20
C HIS A 115 4.95 10.10 -1.73
N GLU A 116 5.85 10.88 -1.13
CA GLU A 116 5.62 11.44 0.20
C GLU A 116 4.32 12.26 0.24
N LEU A 117 3.52 12.01 1.29
CA LEU A 117 2.29 12.74 1.55
C LEU A 117 2.63 14.16 2.00
N ARG A 118 2.06 15.15 1.32
CA ARG A 118 2.19 16.55 1.68
C ARG A 118 0.99 16.97 2.55
N PRO A 119 1.20 17.69 3.66
CA PRO A 119 0.10 18.17 4.49
C PRO A 119 -0.93 18.95 3.67
N ALA A 120 -2.22 18.70 3.91
CA ALA A 120 -3.36 19.33 3.24
C ALA A 120 -3.52 19.06 1.73
N GLU A 121 -2.64 18.26 1.11
CA GLU A 121 -2.82 17.81 -0.27
C GLU A 121 -3.50 16.43 -0.30
N LYS A 122 -4.44 16.26 -1.24
CA LYS A 122 -5.10 14.97 -1.44
C LYS A 122 -4.18 14.05 -2.24
N TYR A 123 -4.01 12.82 -1.76
CA TYR A 123 -3.26 11.79 -2.45
C TYR A 123 -4.20 10.69 -2.93
N TYR A 124 -4.22 10.43 -4.24
CA TYR A 124 -5.19 9.56 -4.88
C TYR A 124 -4.47 8.42 -5.57
N LEU A 125 -4.95 7.22 -5.31
CA LEU A 125 -4.55 5.99 -5.97
C LEU A 125 -5.73 5.47 -6.78
N ALA A 126 -5.43 4.73 -7.84
CA ALA A 126 -6.43 3.94 -8.57
C ALA A 126 -5.98 2.49 -8.65
N ALA A 127 -6.92 1.59 -8.40
CA ALA A 127 -6.81 0.18 -8.76
C ALA A 127 -7.47 0.00 -10.14
N PHE A 128 -6.78 -0.71 -11.03
CA PHE A 128 -7.23 -0.96 -12.39
C PHE A 128 -7.61 -2.43 -12.56
N LEU A 129 -8.33 -2.74 -13.64
CA LEU A 129 -8.76 -4.11 -13.99
C LEU A 129 -9.73 -4.74 -12.95
N VAL A 130 -10.49 -3.90 -12.25
CA VAL A 130 -11.46 -4.32 -11.21
C VAL A 130 -12.87 -4.60 -11.76
N GLY A 131 -13.06 -4.57 -13.08
CA GLY A 131 -14.40 -4.60 -13.70
C GLY A 131 -15.09 -5.97 -13.72
N ALA A 132 -14.42 -7.04 -13.33
CA ALA A 132 -14.99 -8.39 -13.28
C ALA A 132 -15.01 -8.91 -11.84
N TYR A 133 -16.13 -9.50 -11.44
CA TYR A 133 -16.39 -10.11 -10.12
C TYR A 133 -16.41 -9.16 -8.91
N GLN A 134 -15.56 -8.13 -8.88
CA GLN A 134 -15.32 -7.34 -7.66
C GLN A 134 -16.57 -6.65 -7.12
N GLU A 135 -17.41 -6.07 -8.00
CA GLU A 135 -18.62 -5.35 -7.58
C GLU A 135 -19.68 -6.27 -6.97
N THR A 136 -19.83 -7.49 -7.48
CA THR A 136 -20.86 -8.43 -7.00
C THR A 136 -20.40 -9.25 -5.80
N LEU A 137 -19.10 -9.45 -5.63
CA LEU A 137 -18.53 -10.26 -4.54
C LEU A 137 -18.19 -9.47 -3.27
N GLY A 138 -18.31 -8.14 -3.29
CA GLY A 138 -18.03 -7.30 -2.12
C GLY A 138 -18.93 -7.62 -0.92
N ASP A 139 -18.34 -7.59 0.28
CA ASP A 139 -19.06 -7.78 1.55
C ASP A 139 -18.97 -6.55 2.46
N LEU A 140 -19.99 -6.37 3.31
CA LEU A 140 -20.19 -5.27 4.24
C LEU A 140 -19.30 -5.37 5.49
N HIS A 141 -18.03 -5.71 5.32
CA HIS A 141 -17.08 -5.77 6.42
C HIS A 141 -16.98 -4.40 7.11
N ASN A 142 -17.10 -4.37 8.43
CA ASN A 142 -17.20 -3.14 9.23
C ASN A 142 -18.34 -2.17 8.82
N LEU A 143 -19.40 -2.66 8.18
CA LEU A 143 -20.52 -1.85 7.65
C LEU A 143 -20.10 -0.83 6.59
N PHE A 144 -18.93 -1.02 5.96
CA PHE A 144 -18.58 -0.25 4.77
C PHE A 144 -19.41 -0.74 3.60
N GLY A 145 -20.36 0.11 3.18
CA GLY A 145 -21.26 -0.17 2.07
C GLY A 145 -20.65 0.08 0.69
N ASP A 146 -21.50 -0.03 -0.32
CA ASP A 146 -21.14 0.20 -1.71
C ASP A 146 -20.48 1.57 -1.91
N THR A 147 -19.45 1.57 -2.75
CA THR A 147 -18.78 2.80 -3.15
C THR A 147 -19.60 3.53 -4.22
N HIS A 148 -19.35 4.82 -4.39
CA HIS A 148 -19.99 5.57 -5.46
C HIS A 148 -19.49 5.08 -6.83
N VAL A 149 -20.42 4.64 -7.67
CA VAL A 149 -20.17 4.27 -9.06
C VAL A 149 -20.66 5.37 -9.98
N VAL A 150 -19.85 5.73 -10.96
CA VAL A 150 -20.19 6.75 -11.98
C VAL A 150 -19.86 6.23 -13.36
N HIS A 151 -20.72 6.53 -14.33
CA HIS A 151 -20.50 6.17 -15.72
C HIS A 151 -19.92 7.37 -16.46
N VAL A 152 -18.65 7.27 -16.87
CA VAL A 152 -17.98 8.33 -17.63
C VAL A 152 -18.02 7.98 -19.12
N ARG A 153 -18.65 8.84 -19.92
CA ARG A 153 -18.64 8.73 -21.38
C ARG A 153 -17.78 9.82 -22.00
N ARG A 154 -17.14 9.49 -23.11
CA ARG A 154 -16.29 10.39 -23.90
C ARG A 154 -16.96 10.70 -25.23
N HIS A 155 -16.92 11.96 -25.66
CA HIS A 155 -17.39 12.36 -26.98
C HIS A 155 -16.32 12.10 -28.05
N ASP A 156 -16.72 11.74 -29.26
CA ASP A 156 -15.79 11.46 -30.37
C ASP A 156 -14.92 12.67 -30.72
N GLU A 157 -15.49 13.88 -30.62
CA GLU A 157 -14.79 15.15 -30.88
C GLU A 157 -13.98 15.65 -29.68
N GLY A 158 -13.95 14.92 -28.56
CA GLY A 158 -13.27 15.29 -27.32
C GLY A 158 -14.21 15.81 -26.22
N GLY A 159 -13.73 15.78 -24.97
CA GLY A 159 -14.54 16.05 -23.78
C GLY A 159 -15.18 14.79 -23.18
N TRP A 160 -15.73 14.91 -21.98
CA TRP A 160 -16.36 13.82 -21.23
C TRP A 160 -17.54 14.32 -20.39
N TRP A 161 -18.46 13.43 -20.04
CA TRP A 161 -19.55 13.70 -19.10
C TRP A 161 -19.80 12.50 -18.18
N ILE A 162 -20.46 12.78 -17.06
CA ILE A 162 -20.92 11.78 -16.10
C ILE A 162 -22.41 11.58 -16.34
N GLU A 163 -22.82 10.34 -16.56
CA GLU A 163 -24.21 9.90 -16.65
C GLU A 163 -24.76 9.50 -15.28
#